data_AF-A0A2T3NE61-F1
#
_entry.id   AF-A0A2T3NE61-F1
#
_cell.length_a   1.000
_cell.length_b   1.000
_cell.length_c   1.000
_cell.angle_alpha   90.00
_cell.angle_beta   90.00
_cell.angle_gamma   90.00
#
_symmetry.space_group_name_H-M   'P 1'
#
loop_
_entity.id
_entity.type
_entity.pdbx_description
1 polymer ?
#
loop_
_entity_poly.entity_id
_entity_poly.type
_entity_poly.pdbx_seq_one_letter_code
_entity_poly.pdbx_strand_id
1 'polypeptide(L)'
;MKFPGQRKSKHYFPVHARDPLLSQTKQDKRLTRTHIVGIDQTLVDIEACVEDEFLERYELSKGHSLVISDEKAEALYRELKEKELISHEFAGGTIGNTLHNYSVLADDKSVLLGVMSKDIEIGSYAYRYLCNTSSRMDMNHLQPVNGPIGRCFALISKEGERTFAINEGRMNQLEPSSIPEDVFKRASALVLTAYLVRCKDGDPMPAATMQAIEYAKKHDVPVVLTLGTKFVIEDDPQWWRDFLRDHVTVVAMNEDEAEALTGESDPLIASEKTLEWVDLVLCTAGPVGLYTAGFTEDEAKRETSLPLLPGEIPEFNRYEFSRPMLKSECQNPIKVYSHIAPYMGGPERIKNTNGAGDGALSALLHDMSANRYHKENVPKSSKHQFDFLTYSSFSQICLYSNRVSYEVLAQHSPRLSRGLPEREDSLEEAYWER
;
A
#
# COMPACT_ATOMS: atom_id res chain seq x y z
N MET A 1 -14.25 8.62 -7.97
CA MET A 1 -13.43 8.87 -6.77
C MET A 1 -14.21 9.61 -5.70
N LYS A 2 -14.17 9.10 -4.46
CA LYS A 2 -14.50 9.82 -3.23
C LYS A 2 -13.39 10.83 -2.89
N PHE A 3 -13.65 11.69 -1.92
CA PHE A 3 -12.63 12.61 -1.40
C PHE A 3 -11.63 11.86 -0.49
N PRO A 4 -10.32 12.17 -0.53
CA PRO A 4 -9.33 11.51 0.31
C PRO A 4 -9.41 11.95 1.77
N GLY A 5 -9.87 11.05 2.63
CA GLY A 5 -10.10 11.30 4.05
C GLY A 5 -11.39 12.06 4.33
N GLN A 6 -11.54 12.58 5.54
CA GLN A 6 -12.73 13.31 5.96
C GLN A 6 -12.31 14.62 6.60
N ARG A 7 -12.53 15.73 5.91
CA ARG A 7 -12.26 17.06 6.45
C ARG A 7 -13.04 18.11 5.67
N LYS A 8 -13.24 19.27 6.28
CA LYS A 8 -13.78 20.45 5.58
C LYS A 8 -12.78 20.89 4.51
N SER A 9 -13.12 20.70 3.23
CA SER A 9 -12.30 21.15 2.12
C SER A 9 -12.69 22.59 1.73
N LYS A 10 -11.70 23.48 1.62
CA LYS A 10 -11.91 24.85 1.11
C LYS A 10 -12.18 24.87 -0.40
N HIS A 11 -11.75 23.82 -1.11
CA HIS A 11 -11.85 23.72 -2.56
C HIS A 11 -12.83 22.61 -2.91
N TYR A 12 -13.68 22.91 -3.89
CA TYR A 12 -14.62 21.96 -4.46
C TYR A 12 -13.91 20.71 -5.01
N PHE A 13 -14.48 19.52 -4.78
CA PHE A 13 -13.96 18.26 -5.31
C PHE A 13 -15.09 17.48 -6.01
N PRO A 14 -14.94 17.11 -7.28
CA PRO A 14 -16.04 16.53 -8.05
C PRO A 14 -16.22 15.04 -7.74
N VAL A 15 -17.25 14.69 -6.97
CA VAL A 15 -17.55 13.29 -6.60
C VAL A 15 -18.50 12.61 -7.61
N HIS A 16 -19.37 13.39 -8.28
CA HIS A 16 -20.36 12.86 -9.23
C HIS A 16 -20.37 13.61 -10.56
N ALA A 17 -20.53 12.87 -11.67
CA ALA A 17 -20.57 13.40 -13.03
C ALA A 17 -21.80 14.29 -13.33
N ARG A 18 -22.76 14.36 -12.42
CA ARG A 18 -23.98 15.19 -12.54
C ARG A 18 -23.89 16.49 -11.74
N ASP A 19 -22.69 16.99 -11.46
CA ASP A 19 -22.55 18.23 -10.73
C ASP A 19 -22.94 19.44 -11.60
N PRO A 20 -23.87 20.31 -11.14
CA PRO A 20 -24.31 21.48 -11.87
C PRO A 20 -23.18 22.43 -12.28
N LEU A 21 -22.16 22.62 -11.44
CA LEU A 21 -21.06 23.56 -11.72
C LEU A 21 -20.15 23.03 -12.84
N LEU A 22 -19.91 21.73 -12.90
CA LEU A 22 -19.18 21.11 -14.00
C LEU A 22 -20.00 21.12 -15.29
N SER A 23 -21.33 20.91 -15.19
CA SER A 23 -22.23 20.91 -16.35
C SER A 23 -22.33 22.27 -17.05
N GLN A 24 -22.18 23.37 -16.31
CA GLN A 24 -22.22 24.73 -16.86
C GLN A 24 -20.91 25.13 -17.56
N THR A 25 -19.79 24.46 -17.25
CA THR A 25 -18.45 24.95 -17.64
C THR A 25 -17.89 24.29 -18.92
N LYS A 26 -18.51 23.24 -19.48
CA LYS A 26 -18.33 22.76 -20.88
C LYS A 26 -19.20 21.53 -21.20
N GLN A 27 -19.73 21.47 -22.43
CA GLN A 27 -20.32 20.35 -23.18
C GLN A 27 -20.09 18.95 -22.57
N ASP A 28 -21.15 18.20 -22.22
CA ASP A 28 -21.30 16.72 -22.17
C ASP A 28 -20.04 15.84 -21.92
N LYS A 29 -19.03 16.34 -21.21
CA LYS A 29 -17.77 15.64 -21.00
C LYS A 29 -17.90 14.85 -19.72
N ARG A 30 -18.09 13.54 -19.88
CA ARG A 30 -17.94 12.55 -18.82
C ARG A 30 -16.60 12.79 -18.11
N LEU A 31 -16.63 12.84 -16.78
CA LEU A 31 -15.43 13.01 -15.94
C LEU A 31 -14.32 12.05 -16.37
N THR A 32 -13.10 12.56 -16.47
CA THR A 32 -11.94 11.72 -16.70
C THR A 32 -11.69 10.89 -15.45
N ARG A 33 -11.52 9.58 -15.64
CA ARG A 33 -11.20 8.64 -14.57
C ARG A 33 -9.71 8.35 -14.59
N THR A 34 -9.13 8.33 -13.41
CA THR A 34 -7.79 7.84 -13.11
C THR A 34 -7.89 6.50 -12.39
N HIS A 35 -6.77 5.81 -12.25
CA HIS A 35 -6.68 4.58 -11.46
C HIS A 35 -5.24 4.42 -10.94
N ILE A 36 -5.01 3.44 -10.09
CA ILE A 36 -3.64 3.00 -9.74
C ILE A 36 -3.40 1.60 -10.29
N VAL A 37 -2.14 1.29 -10.57
CA VAL A 37 -1.70 -0.03 -11.05
C VAL A 37 -0.74 -0.60 -10.01
N GLY A 38 -0.83 -1.89 -9.72
CA GLY A 38 0.17 -2.54 -8.88
C GLY A 38 0.49 -3.94 -9.36
N ILE A 39 1.70 -4.39 -9.04
CA ILE A 39 2.17 -5.75 -9.31
C ILE A 39 2.25 -6.48 -7.99
N ASP A 40 1.69 -7.69 -7.94
CA ASP A 40 1.79 -8.54 -6.75
C ASP A 40 2.08 -10.00 -7.09
N GLN A 41 2.66 -10.69 -6.11
CA GLN A 41 2.64 -12.14 -6.05
C GLN A 41 1.25 -12.57 -5.58
N THR A 42 0.39 -12.98 -6.50
CA THR A 42 -0.99 -13.37 -6.16
C THR A 42 -0.98 -14.52 -5.17
N LEU A 43 -1.49 -14.27 -3.95
CA LEU A 43 -1.45 -15.23 -2.86
C LEU A 43 -2.73 -15.25 -2.02
N VAL A 44 -2.99 -16.39 -1.39
CA VAL A 44 -4.09 -16.57 -0.43
C VAL A 44 -3.52 -16.89 0.94
N ASP A 45 -3.98 -16.16 1.95
CA ASP A 45 -3.68 -16.43 3.36
C ASP A 45 -4.73 -17.40 3.90
N ILE A 46 -4.26 -18.51 4.45
CA ILE A 46 -5.07 -19.60 4.99
C ILE A 46 -4.70 -19.75 6.46
N GLU A 47 -5.61 -19.35 7.34
CA GLU A 47 -5.43 -19.51 8.78
C GLU A 47 -6.15 -20.77 9.27
N ALA A 48 -5.46 -21.56 10.08
CA ALA A 48 -6.02 -22.76 10.67
C ALA A 48 -5.45 -23.00 12.07
N CYS A 49 -6.30 -23.41 13.00
CA CYS A 49 -5.86 -23.92 14.30
C CYS A 49 -5.50 -25.39 14.17
N VAL A 50 -4.27 -25.75 14.53
CA VAL A 50 -3.75 -27.11 14.37
C VAL A 50 -3.05 -27.59 15.64
N GLU A 51 -2.96 -28.91 15.79
CA GLU A 51 -2.19 -29.55 16.85
C GLU A 51 -0.71 -29.65 16.45
N ASP A 52 0.19 -29.82 17.42
CA ASP A 52 1.63 -29.92 17.16
C ASP A 52 1.95 -31.16 16.28
N GLU A 53 1.20 -32.25 16.39
CA GLU A 53 1.34 -33.43 15.51
C GLU A 53 0.93 -33.18 14.06
N PHE A 54 0.23 -32.06 13.78
CA PHE A 54 -0.02 -31.62 12.41
C PHE A 54 1.24 -30.99 11.82
N LEU A 55 1.93 -30.14 12.59
CA LEU A 55 3.17 -29.49 12.16
C LEU A 55 4.26 -30.51 11.87
N GLU A 56 4.46 -31.48 12.77
CA GLU A 56 5.45 -32.54 12.59
C GLU A 56 5.21 -33.37 11.33
N ARG A 57 3.94 -33.69 11.02
CA ARG A 57 3.55 -34.48 9.85
C ARG A 57 3.93 -33.84 8.52
N TYR A 58 3.88 -32.51 8.46
CA TYR A 58 4.28 -31.74 7.28
C TYR A 58 5.74 -31.27 7.33
N GLU A 59 6.51 -31.78 8.31
CA GLU A 59 7.92 -31.41 8.54
C GLU A 59 8.09 -29.91 8.79
N LEU A 60 7.12 -29.29 9.48
CA LEU A 60 7.15 -27.88 9.84
C LEU A 60 7.71 -27.71 11.25
N SER A 61 8.63 -26.75 11.40
CA SER A 61 9.16 -26.36 12.70
C SER A 61 8.30 -25.26 13.30
N LYS A 62 7.76 -25.49 14.50
CA LYS A 62 6.90 -24.53 15.21
C LYS A 62 7.54 -23.14 15.29
N GLY A 63 6.77 -22.10 15.01
CA GLY A 63 7.21 -20.69 15.02
C GLY A 63 8.03 -20.26 13.80
N HIS A 64 8.34 -21.16 12.86
CA HIS A 64 9.14 -20.85 11.68
C HIS A 64 8.29 -20.56 10.44
N SER A 65 8.91 -19.90 9.46
CA SER A 65 8.39 -19.75 8.11
C SER A 65 9.19 -20.63 7.16
N LEU A 66 8.52 -21.61 6.54
CA LEU A 66 9.15 -22.65 5.73
C LEU A 66 8.48 -22.74 4.35
N VAL A 67 9.29 -22.81 3.30
CA VAL A 67 8.80 -23.03 1.94
C VAL A 67 8.53 -24.52 1.73
N ILE A 68 7.34 -24.86 1.23
CA ILE A 68 6.90 -26.24 0.97
C ILE A 68 6.58 -26.50 -0.50
N SER A 69 6.72 -27.75 -0.94
CA SER A 69 6.39 -28.15 -2.32
C SER A 69 4.89 -28.09 -2.61
N ASP A 70 4.55 -28.06 -3.89
CA ASP A 70 3.15 -28.02 -4.36
C ASP A 70 2.37 -29.24 -3.87
N GLU A 71 3.00 -30.42 -3.84
CA GLU A 71 2.37 -31.66 -3.37
C GLU A 71 2.09 -31.61 -1.87
N LYS A 72 3.04 -31.12 -1.08
CA LYS A 72 2.87 -30.95 0.38
C LYS A 72 1.79 -29.92 0.68
N ALA A 73 1.78 -28.80 -0.04
CA ALA A 73 0.79 -27.74 0.12
C ALA A 73 -0.63 -28.22 -0.22
N GLU A 74 -0.79 -29.03 -1.27
CA GLU A 74 -2.09 -29.57 -1.65
C GLU A 74 -2.59 -30.60 -0.64
N ALA A 75 -1.72 -31.51 -0.18
CA ALA A 75 -2.07 -32.47 0.87
C ALA A 75 -2.49 -31.76 2.17
N LEU A 76 -1.71 -30.76 2.58
CA LEU A 76 -1.99 -29.93 3.75
C LEU A 76 -3.35 -29.22 3.61
N TYR A 77 -3.60 -28.55 2.50
CA TYR A 77 -4.86 -27.86 2.27
C TYR A 77 -6.06 -28.80 2.27
N ARG A 78 -5.92 -29.98 1.66
CA ARG A 78 -6.99 -30.98 1.63
C ARG A 78 -7.30 -31.50 3.03
N GLU A 79 -6.28 -31.81 3.83
CA GLU A 79 -6.48 -32.26 5.21
C GLU A 79 -7.14 -31.17 6.08
N LEU A 80 -6.72 -29.90 5.94
CA LEU A 80 -7.35 -28.79 6.64
C LEU A 80 -8.84 -28.64 6.30
N LYS A 81 -9.20 -28.83 5.02
CA LYS A 81 -10.60 -28.81 4.57
C LYS A 81 -11.40 -30.00 5.06
N GLU A 82 -10.86 -31.21 4.91
CA GLU A 82 -11.52 -32.46 5.33
C GLU A 82 -11.81 -32.48 6.83
N LYS A 83 -10.94 -31.88 7.63
CA LYS A 83 -11.10 -31.76 9.09
C LYS A 83 -11.79 -30.47 9.56
N GLU A 84 -12.22 -29.60 8.63
CA GLU A 84 -12.87 -28.31 8.93
C GLU A 84 -12.04 -27.42 9.88
N LEU A 85 -10.71 -27.44 9.76
CA LEU A 85 -9.78 -26.73 10.66
C LEU A 85 -9.50 -25.28 10.24
N ILE A 86 -9.90 -24.92 9.02
CA ILE A 86 -9.68 -23.58 8.46
C ILE A 86 -10.59 -22.58 9.18
N SER A 87 -9.99 -21.65 9.92
CA SER A 87 -10.72 -20.57 10.56
C SER A 87 -11.02 -19.45 9.55
N HIS A 88 -10.04 -19.11 8.72
CA HIS A 88 -10.14 -18.02 7.77
C HIS A 88 -9.38 -18.29 6.47
N GLU A 89 -9.95 -17.86 5.35
CA GLU A 89 -9.28 -17.82 4.04
C GLU A 89 -9.47 -16.43 3.44
N PHE A 90 -8.40 -15.66 3.41
CA PHE A 90 -8.41 -14.30 2.87
C PHE A 90 -7.53 -14.22 1.64
N ALA A 91 -7.96 -13.39 0.70
CA ALA A 91 -7.06 -12.96 -0.35
C ALA A 91 -5.94 -12.14 0.31
N GLY A 92 -4.69 -12.51 0.06
CA GLY A 92 -3.51 -11.89 0.67
C GLY A 92 -2.75 -11.01 -0.31
N GLY A 93 -1.46 -10.87 -0.06
CA GLY A 93 -0.53 -10.12 -0.90
C GLY A 93 -0.41 -8.67 -0.51
N THR A 94 0.81 -8.18 -0.29
CA THR A 94 1.08 -6.81 0.17
C THR A 94 0.45 -5.79 -0.78
N ILE A 95 0.65 -5.97 -2.09
CA ILE A 95 0.09 -5.06 -3.09
C ILE A 95 -1.38 -5.37 -3.35
N GLY A 96 -1.80 -6.62 -3.32
CA GLY A 96 -3.21 -7.02 -3.44
C GLY A 96 -4.08 -6.40 -2.34
N ASN A 97 -3.59 -6.41 -1.10
CA ASN A 97 -4.22 -5.75 0.05
C ASN A 97 -4.25 -4.23 -0.13
N THR A 98 -3.14 -3.64 -0.56
CA THR A 98 -3.03 -2.20 -0.84
C THR A 98 -4.04 -1.74 -1.91
N LEU A 99 -4.10 -2.44 -3.04
CA LEU A 99 -5.00 -2.12 -4.15
C LEU A 99 -6.47 -2.34 -3.79
N HIS A 100 -6.76 -3.38 -3.00
CA HIS A 100 -8.10 -3.65 -2.47
C HIS A 100 -8.55 -2.50 -1.56
N ASN A 101 -7.71 -2.13 -0.58
CA ASN A 101 -7.97 -1.06 0.38
C ASN A 101 -8.13 0.29 -0.31
N TYR A 102 -7.28 0.61 -1.29
CA TYR A 102 -7.44 1.78 -2.15
C TYR A 102 -8.84 1.80 -2.81
N SER A 103 -9.23 0.70 -3.45
CA SER A 103 -10.52 0.56 -4.13
C SER A 103 -11.71 0.81 -3.20
N VAL A 104 -11.62 0.32 -1.95
CA VAL A 104 -12.63 0.50 -0.91
C VAL A 104 -12.68 1.94 -0.41
N LEU A 105 -11.52 2.55 -0.17
CA LEU A 105 -11.40 3.92 0.35
C LEU A 105 -11.82 4.97 -0.68
N ALA A 106 -11.40 4.80 -1.93
CA ALA A 106 -11.61 5.77 -3.00
C ALA A 106 -12.93 5.56 -3.77
N ASP A 107 -13.58 4.40 -3.63
CA ASP A 107 -14.64 3.93 -4.54
C ASP A 107 -14.27 4.20 -6.01
N ASP A 108 -13.04 3.83 -6.36
CA ASP A 108 -12.49 4.00 -7.70
C ASP A 108 -11.63 2.80 -8.11
N LYS A 109 -11.33 2.71 -9.40
CA LYS A 109 -10.65 1.56 -9.99
C LYS A 109 -9.19 1.46 -9.54
N SER A 110 -8.77 0.27 -9.13
CA SER A 110 -7.36 -0.16 -9.13
C SER A 110 -7.16 -1.29 -10.14
N VAL A 111 -5.95 -1.50 -10.63
CA VAL A 111 -5.59 -2.60 -11.56
C VAL A 111 -4.52 -3.46 -10.92
N LEU A 112 -4.78 -4.76 -10.81
CA LEU A 112 -3.80 -5.74 -10.34
C LEU A 112 -3.14 -6.43 -11.54
N LEU A 113 -1.82 -6.44 -11.54
CA LEU A 113 -0.98 -7.26 -12.40
C LEU A 113 -0.34 -8.36 -11.54
N GLY A 114 -0.24 -9.55 -12.11
CA GLY A 114 0.10 -10.77 -11.38
C GLY A 114 -0.36 -11.98 -12.16
N VAL A 115 -0.48 -13.12 -11.47
CA VAL A 115 -0.89 -14.37 -12.09
C VAL A 115 -2.24 -14.84 -11.55
N MET A 116 -2.96 -15.65 -12.32
CA MET A 116 -4.14 -16.37 -11.83
C MET A 116 -4.15 -17.78 -12.40
N SER A 117 -4.54 -18.76 -11.59
CA SER A 117 -4.71 -20.14 -12.06
C SER A 117 -5.68 -20.17 -13.24
N LYS A 118 -5.28 -20.80 -14.34
CA LYS A 118 -6.11 -20.91 -15.55
C LYS A 118 -7.40 -21.71 -15.30
N ASP A 119 -7.27 -22.80 -14.56
CA ASP A 119 -8.36 -23.69 -14.20
C ASP A 119 -8.76 -23.40 -12.74
N ILE A 120 -9.93 -22.79 -12.56
CA ILE A 120 -10.45 -22.38 -11.24
C ILE A 120 -11.67 -23.24 -10.90
N GLU A 121 -11.58 -24.00 -9.81
CA GLU A 121 -12.70 -24.79 -9.29
C GLU A 121 -13.48 -24.02 -8.22
N ILE A 122 -14.79 -24.19 -8.18
CA ILE A 122 -15.66 -23.58 -7.15
C ILE A 122 -15.18 -24.05 -5.77
N GLY A 123 -14.97 -23.09 -4.86
CA GLY A 123 -14.49 -23.36 -3.50
C GLY A 123 -12.99 -23.56 -3.36
N SER A 124 -12.22 -23.47 -4.45
CA SER A 124 -10.75 -23.40 -4.42
C SER A 124 -10.25 -22.08 -3.84
N TYR A 125 -8.98 -22.03 -3.44
CA TYR A 125 -8.33 -20.80 -2.96
C TYR A 125 -8.31 -19.72 -4.05
N ALA A 126 -8.08 -20.08 -5.32
CA ALA A 126 -8.14 -19.14 -6.45
C ALA A 126 -9.55 -18.55 -6.63
N TYR A 127 -10.59 -19.38 -6.53
CA TYR A 127 -11.98 -18.91 -6.56
C TYR A 127 -12.28 -17.95 -5.40
N ARG A 128 -11.81 -18.28 -4.20
CA ARG A 128 -11.96 -17.40 -3.01
C ARG A 128 -11.22 -16.08 -3.17
N TYR A 129 -10.03 -16.08 -3.79
CA TYR A 129 -9.29 -14.85 -4.09
C TYR A 129 -10.16 -13.90 -4.92
N LEU A 130 -10.83 -14.42 -5.97
CA LEU A 130 -11.73 -13.63 -6.81
C LEU A 130 -12.94 -13.11 -6.02
N CYS A 131 -13.58 -13.96 -5.21
CA CYS A 131 -14.78 -13.61 -4.45
C CYS A 131 -14.52 -12.57 -3.34
N ASN A 132 -13.33 -12.63 -2.72
CA ASN A 132 -12.96 -11.79 -1.59
C ASN A 132 -12.32 -10.47 -2.01
N THR A 133 -11.94 -10.32 -3.28
CA THR A 133 -11.32 -9.10 -3.80
C THR A 133 -12.39 -8.05 -4.11
N SER A 134 -12.09 -6.79 -3.79
CA SER A 134 -12.98 -5.65 -4.02
C SER A 134 -13.48 -5.59 -5.46
N SER A 135 -14.78 -5.37 -5.64
CA SER A 135 -15.41 -5.27 -6.97
C SER A 135 -14.88 -4.14 -7.86
N ARG A 136 -14.13 -3.18 -7.28
CA ARG A 136 -13.49 -2.07 -8.02
C ARG A 136 -12.05 -2.38 -8.44
N MET A 137 -11.46 -3.44 -7.90
CA MET A 137 -10.12 -3.89 -8.25
C MET A 137 -10.19 -4.76 -9.50
N ASP A 138 -9.66 -4.26 -10.59
CA ASP A 138 -9.67 -4.90 -11.90
C ASP A 138 -8.58 -5.96 -11.99
N MET A 139 -9.03 -7.21 -12.14
CA MET A 139 -8.19 -8.41 -12.28
C MET A 139 -8.21 -8.98 -13.70
N ASN A 140 -8.81 -8.29 -14.68
CA ASN A 140 -8.87 -8.77 -16.07
C ASN A 140 -7.48 -8.81 -16.76
N HIS A 141 -6.48 -8.19 -16.14
CA HIS A 141 -5.10 -8.13 -16.63
C HIS A 141 -4.17 -9.16 -15.97
N LEU A 142 -4.69 -10.05 -15.12
CA LEU A 142 -3.91 -11.15 -14.56
C LEU A 142 -3.50 -12.15 -15.65
N GLN A 143 -2.25 -12.60 -15.61
CA GLN A 143 -1.74 -13.61 -16.52
C GLN A 143 -2.25 -15.01 -16.11
N PRO A 144 -2.87 -15.78 -17.01
CA PRO A 144 -3.24 -17.15 -16.70
C PRO A 144 -2.00 -18.04 -16.58
N VAL A 145 -1.95 -18.88 -15.55
CA VAL A 145 -0.86 -19.86 -15.32
C VAL A 145 -1.39 -21.28 -15.17
N ASN A 146 -0.63 -22.26 -15.69
CA ASN A 146 -0.91 -23.68 -15.49
C ASN A 146 -0.33 -24.13 -14.14
N GLY A 147 -1.10 -23.92 -13.08
CA GLY A 147 -0.71 -24.28 -11.71
C GLY A 147 -1.38 -23.39 -10.65
N PRO A 148 -1.05 -23.65 -9.36
CA PRO A 148 -1.60 -22.89 -8.24
C PRO A 148 -1.03 -21.46 -8.19
N ILE A 149 -1.84 -20.50 -7.73
CA ILE A 149 -1.33 -19.23 -7.18
C ILE A 149 -0.60 -19.48 -5.84
N GLY A 150 0.06 -18.45 -5.31
CA GLY A 150 0.76 -18.53 -4.03
C GLY A 150 -0.19 -18.84 -2.87
N ARG A 151 0.30 -19.54 -1.85
CA ARG A 151 -0.45 -19.91 -0.65
C ARG A 151 0.41 -19.71 0.59
N CYS A 152 -0.11 -19.01 1.57
CA CYS A 152 0.51 -18.87 2.88
C CYS A 152 -0.41 -19.52 3.93
N PHE A 153 0.05 -20.62 4.52
CA PHE A 153 -0.66 -21.31 5.58
C PHE A 153 -0.14 -20.80 6.93
N ALA A 154 -0.96 -20.02 7.64
CA ALA A 154 -0.70 -19.60 9.01
C ALA A 154 -1.34 -20.62 9.96
N LEU A 155 -0.50 -21.53 10.46
CA LEU A 155 -0.88 -22.63 11.33
C LEU A 155 -0.69 -22.22 12.79
N ILE A 156 -1.79 -22.15 13.53
CA ILE A 156 -1.83 -21.61 14.90
C ILE A 156 -1.94 -22.77 15.88
N SER A 157 -0.93 -22.94 16.74
CA SER A 157 -0.96 -23.95 17.80
C SER A 157 -1.90 -23.54 18.95
N LYS A 158 -2.20 -24.47 19.87
CA LYS A 158 -3.04 -24.20 21.05
C LYS A 158 -2.51 -23.06 21.92
N GLU A 159 -1.20 -22.89 21.98
CA GLU A 159 -0.53 -21.84 22.74
C GLU A 159 -0.57 -20.47 22.04
N GLY A 160 -1.08 -20.42 20.80
CA GLY A 160 -1.17 -19.21 19.99
C GLY A 160 0.09 -18.93 19.14
N GLU A 161 1.07 -19.84 19.15
CA GLU A 161 2.27 -19.74 18.31
C GLU A 161 1.90 -19.93 16.83
N ARG A 162 2.46 -19.11 15.94
CA ARG A 162 2.15 -19.13 14.50
C ARG A 162 3.30 -19.74 13.71
N THR A 163 3.00 -20.77 12.93
CA THR A 163 3.93 -21.40 12.00
C THR A 163 3.47 -21.13 10.58
N PHE A 164 4.37 -20.68 9.70
CA PHE A 164 4.04 -20.34 8.33
C PHE A 164 4.56 -21.40 7.37
N ALA A 165 3.67 -22.01 6.61
CA ALA A 165 4.03 -22.83 5.45
C ALA A 165 3.75 -22.02 4.19
N ILE A 166 4.79 -21.72 3.41
CA ILE A 166 4.69 -20.92 2.20
C ILE A 166 4.82 -21.83 0.98
N ASN A 167 3.86 -21.77 0.09
CA ASN A 167 3.96 -22.38 -1.22
C ASN A 167 3.88 -21.28 -2.28
N GLU A 168 4.99 -21.08 -2.99
CA GLU A 168 5.09 -20.03 -4.01
C GLU A 168 4.22 -20.33 -5.24
N GLY A 169 3.95 -21.62 -5.52
CA GLY A 169 3.22 -22.05 -6.69
C GLY A 169 3.77 -21.41 -7.97
N ARG A 170 2.90 -20.72 -8.70
CA ARG A 170 3.24 -19.96 -9.91
C ARG A 170 3.27 -18.45 -9.69
N MET A 171 3.32 -17.95 -8.47
CA MET A 171 3.17 -16.52 -8.15
C MET A 171 4.24 -15.62 -8.82
N ASN A 172 5.43 -16.16 -9.09
CA ASN A 172 6.55 -15.45 -9.74
C ASN A 172 6.59 -15.60 -11.27
N GLN A 173 5.59 -16.23 -11.88
CA GLN A 173 5.60 -16.57 -13.30
C GLN A 173 4.98 -15.48 -14.18
N LEU A 174 4.89 -14.24 -13.68
CA LEU A 174 4.43 -13.09 -14.46
C LEU A 174 5.49 -12.73 -15.50
N GLU A 175 5.11 -12.77 -16.77
CA GLU A 175 5.99 -12.48 -17.91
C GLU A 175 5.99 -10.98 -18.24
N PRO A 176 7.13 -10.41 -18.70
CA PRO A 176 7.17 -9.03 -19.19
C PRO A 176 6.16 -8.73 -20.29
N SER A 177 5.92 -9.71 -21.16
CA SER A 177 4.94 -9.59 -22.25
C SER A 177 3.49 -9.46 -21.79
N SER A 178 3.21 -9.80 -20.54
CA SER A 178 1.88 -9.68 -19.93
C SER A 178 1.64 -8.32 -19.29
N ILE A 179 2.63 -7.41 -19.28
CA ILE A 179 2.47 -6.05 -18.76
C ILE A 179 1.77 -5.16 -19.82
N PRO A 180 0.53 -4.72 -19.59
CA PRO A 180 -0.23 -4.01 -20.61
C PRO A 180 0.09 -2.50 -20.57
N GLU A 181 0.92 -1.99 -21.48
CA GLU A 181 1.33 -0.57 -21.51
C GLU A 181 0.14 0.42 -21.40
N ASP A 182 -1.01 0.11 -22.01
CA ASP A 182 -2.19 1.00 -22.01
C ASP A 182 -2.71 1.34 -20.61
N VAL A 183 -2.53 0.47 -19.61
CA VAL A 183 -2.97 0.75 -18.24
C VAL A 183 -2.17 1.88 -17.59
N PHE A 184 -0.98 2.22 -18.08
CA PHE A 184 -0.15 3.27 -17.50
C PHE A 184 -0.55 4.68 -17.95
N LYS A 185 -1.23 4.84 -19.09
CA LYS A 185 -1.59 6.16 -19.65
C LYS A 185 -2.42 7.06 -18.73
N ARG A 186 -3.19 6.47 -17.82
CA ARG A 186 -4.03 7.18 -16.82
C ARG A 186 -3.76 6.72 -15.39
N ALA A 187 -2.66 6.01 -15.18
CA ALA A 187 -2.27 5.57 -13.85
C ALA A 187 -1.75 6.77 -13.06
N SER A 188 -2.23 6.91 -11.83
CA SER A 188 -1.72 7.92 -10.88
C SER A 188 -0.47 7.44 -10.14
N ALA A 189 -0.26 6.12 -10.08
CA ALA A 189 0.90 5.47 -9.46
C ALA A 189 1.05 4.03 -9.96
N LEU A 190 2.29 3.56 -10.03
CA LEU A 190 2.65 2.14 -10.08
C LEU A 190 3.08 1.73 -8.66
N VAL A 191 2.44 0.71 -8.08
CA VAL A 191 2.72 0.24 -6.71
C VAL A 191 3.39 -1.13 -6.75
N LEU A 192 4.55 -1.23 -6.12
CA LEU A 192 5.42 -2.40 -6.09
C LEU A 192 5.77 -2.75 -4.63
N THR A 193 6.19 -3.99 -4.41
CA THR A 193 6.73 -4.45 -3.12
C THR A 193 8.12 -5.04 -3.32
N ALA A 194 8.98 -4.93 -2.31
CA ALA A 194 10.29 -5.55 -2.31
C ALA A 194 10.22 -7.09 -2.49
N TYR A 195 9.10 -7.73 -2.13
CA TYR A 195 8.92 -9.17 -2.36
C TYR A 195 9.01 -9.58 -3.84
N LEU A 196 8.77 -8.66 -4.79
CA LEU A 196 8.83 -8.96 -6.22
C LEU A 196 10.23 -9.34 -6.73
N VAL A 197 11.28 -8.94 -6.00
CA VAL A 197 12.67 -9.32 -6.35
C VAL A 197 13.09 -10.62 -5.68
N ARG A 198 12.35 -11.07 -4.65
CA ARG A 198 12.56 -12.35 -3.98
C ARG A 198 11.93 -13.48 -4.79
N CYS A 199 12.70 -13.98 -5.74
CA CYS A 199 12.30 -15.09 -6.60
C CYS A 199 13.49 -16.02 -6.88
N LYS A 200 13.22 -17.17 -7.49
CA LYS A 200 14.28 -18.12 -7.87
C LYS A 200 14.99 -17.64 -9.13
N ASP A 201 16.25 -18.01 -9.29
CA ASP A 201 17.00 -17.76 -10.52
C ASP A 201 16.21 -18.29 -11.74
N GLY A 202 15.94 -17.39 -12.69
CA GLY A 202 15.18 -17.70 -13.90
C GLY A 202 13.67 -17.41 -13.82
N ASP A 203 13.13 -17.02 -12.67
CA ASP A 203 11.75 -16.53 -12.58
C ASP A 203 11.59 -15.20 -13.36
N PRO A 204 10.49 -15.00 -14.12
CA PRO A 204 10.30 -13.81 -14.96
C PRO A 204 9.80 -12.56 -14.21
N MET A 205 9.34 -12.71 -12.95
CA MET A 205 8.74 -11.62 -12.16
C MET A 205 9.61 -10.34 -12.07
N PRO A 206 10.94 -10.40 -11.82
CA PRO A 206 11.77 -9.19 -11.79
C PRO A 206 11.80 -8.48 -13.15
N ALA A 207 11.90 -9.24 -14.24
CA ALA A 207 11.90 -8.67 -15.59
C ALA A 207 10.56 -8.00 -15.91
N ALA A 208 9.44 -8.60 -15.50
CA ALA A 208 8.12 -8.01 -15.66
C ALA A 208 7.94 -6.73 -14.82
N THR A 209 8.50 -6.72 -13.61
CA THR A 209 8.53 -5.55 -12.74
C THR A 209 9.31 -4.40 -13.39
N MET A 210 10.48 -4.69 -13.97
CA MET A 210 11.28 -3.69 -14.70
C MET A 210 10.56 -3.16 -15.96
N GLN A 211 9.85 -4.02 -16.69
CA GLN A 211 9.04 -3.60 -17.84
C GLN A 211 7.92 -2.62 -17.43
N ALA A 212 7.29 -2.85 -16.29
CA ALA A 212 6.29 -1.94 -15.74
C ALA A 212 6.90 -0.61 -15.29
N ILE A 213 8.09 -0.63 -14.68
CA ILE A 213 8.84 0.60 -14.34
C ILE A 213 9.18 1.39 -15.60
N GLU A 214 9.59 0.73 -16.69
CA GLU A 214 9.85 1.38 -17.98
C GLU A 214 8.58 2.09 -18.49
N TYR A 215 7.44 1.40 -18.51
CA TYR A 215 6.17 2.01 -18.93
C TYR A 215 5.69 3.10 -17.98
N ALA A 216 5.92 2.97 -16.68
CA ALA A 216 5.60 4.01 -15.71
C ALA A 216 6.40 5.28 -16.01
N LYS A 217 7.73 5.16 -16.21
CA LYS A 217 8.60 6.29 -16.59
C LYS A 217 8.18 6.90 -17.92
N LYS A 218 7.85 6.09 -18.92
CA LYS A 218 7.38 6.55 -20.25
C LYS A 218 6.11 7.40 -20.18
N HIS A 219 5.27 7.19 -19.15
CA HIS A 219 3.98 7.86 -18.97
C HIS A 219 3.94 8.82 -17.78
N ASP A 220 5.11 9.21 -17.26
CA ASP A 220 5.24 10.11 -16.10
C ASP A 220 4.40 9.63 -14.90
N VAL A 221 4.42 8.32 -14.65
CA VAL A 221 3.73 7.67 -13.54
C VAL A 221 4.71 7.47 -12.38
N PRO A 222 4.46 8.05 -11.20
CA PRO A 222 5.27 7.80 -10.01
C PRO A 222 5.33 6.32 -9.65
N VAL A 223 6.53 5.83 -9.35
CA VAL A 223 6.74 4.48 -8.84
C VAL A 223 6.75 4.52 -7.32
N VAL A 224 5.94 3.66 -6.71
CA VAL A 224 5.76 3.55 -5.27
C VAL A 224 6.23 2.17 -4.83
N LEU A 225 7.14 2.09 -3.86
CA LEU A 225 7.68 0.83 -3.34
C LEU A 225 7.36 0.68 -1.85
N THR A 226 6.85 -0.48 -1.44
CA THR A 226 6.80 -0.89 -0.02
C THR A 226 7.84 -1.96 0.29
N LEU A 227 8.61 -1.79 1.36
CA LEU A 227 9.79 -2.62 1.66
C LEU A 227 9.45 -4.01 2.22
N GLY A 228 8.24 -4.20 2.75
CA GLY A 228 7.65 -5.51 3.05
C GLY A 228 8.20 -6.26 4.27
N THR A 229 9.52 -6.30 4.48
CA THR A 229 10.16 -6.79 5.71
C THR A 229 11.64 -6.41 5.79
N LYS A 230 12.15 -6.17 7.01
CA LYS A 230 13.57 -5.84 7.24
C LYS A 230 14.54 -6.87 6.67
N PHE A 231 14.20 -8.16 6.72
CA PHE A 231 15.11 -9.24 6.30
C PHE A 231 15.43 -9.22 4.81
N VAL A 232 14.53 -8.71 3.98
CA VAL A 232 14.75 -8.55 2.53
C VAL A 232 15.69 -7.38 2.26
N ILE A 233 15.69 -6.38 3.14
CA ILE A 233 16.49 -5.17 3.01
C ILE A 233 17.90 -5.38 3.55
N GLU A 234 18.03 -6.07 4.68
CA GLU A 234 19.31 -6.35 5.37
C GLU A 234 20.30 -7.16 4.53
N ASP A 235 19.81 -7.95 3.55
CA ASP A 235 20.67 -8.79 2.69
C ASP A 235 21.58 -7.96 1.78
N ASP A 236 21.04 -6.89 1.17
CA ASP A 236 21.82 -5.91 0.39
C ASP A 236 21.22 -4.50 0.46
N PRO A 237 21.46 -3.75 1.55
CA PRO A 237 20.93 -2.40 1.72
C PRO A 237 21.43 -1.44 0.63
N GLN A 238 22.64 -1.64 0.11
CA GLN A 238 23.21 -0.75 -0.90
C GLN A 238 22.50 -0.91 -2.24
N TRP A 239 22.22 -2.16 -2.64
CA TRP A 239 21.42 -2.43 -3.84
C TRP A 239 20.05 -1.78 -3.75
N TRP A 240 19.37 -1.87 -2.60
CA TRP A 240 18.08 -1.19 -2.40
C TRP A 240 18.16 0.32 -2.51
N ARG A 241 19.21 0.96 -1.94
CA ARG A 241 19.41 2.42 -2.08
C ARG A 241 19.60 2.84 -3.53
N ASP A 242 20.34 2.05 -4.30
CA ASP A 242 20.57 2.33 -5.72
C ASP A 242 19.28 2.09 -6.53
N PHE A 243 18.54 1.02 -6.25
CA PHE A 243 17.23 0.76 -6.87
C PHE A 243 16.22 1.88 -6.57
N LEU A 244 16.17 2.36 -5.33
CA LEU A 244 15.32 3.48 -4.93
C LEU A 244 15.66 4.73 -5.74
N ARG A 245 16.95 5.10 -5.78
CA ARG A 245 17.45 6.28 -6.51
C ARG A 245 17.10 6.24 -7.99
N ASP A 246 17.23 5.07 -8.60
CA ASP A 246 17.07 4.93 -10.05
C ASP A 246 15.61 4.83 -10.47
N HIS A 247 14.72 4.31 -9.62
CA HIS A 247 13.39 3.88 -10.05
C HIS A 247 12.23 4.38 -9.20
N VAL A 248 12.42 4.77 -7.94
CA VAL A 248 11.32 4.95 -6.99
C VAL A 248 11.10 6.42 -6.64
N THR A 249 9.86 6.85 -6.75
CA THR A 249 9.42 8.20 -6.35
C THR A 249 8.97 8.24 -4.90
N VAL A 250 8.23 7.22 -4.45
CA VAL A 250 7.65 7.17 -3.11
C VAL A 250 8.01 5.84 -2.46
N VAL A 251 8.49 5.87 -1.22
CA VAL A 251 8.74 4.64 -0.45
C VAL A 251 7.84 4.59 0.79
N ALA A 252 7.32 3.40 1.07
CA ALA A 252 6.63 3.07 2.31
C ALA A 252 7.44 2.01 3.07
N MET A 253 7.63 2.23 4.36
CA MET A 253 8.41 1.35 5.22
C MET A 253 7.92 1.43 6.67
N ASN A 254 8.25 0.44 7.49
CA ASN A 254 8.20 0.56 8.94
C ASN A 254 9.57 0.97 9.53
N GLU A 255 9.62 1.19 10.84
CA GLU A 255 10.82 1.62 11.56
C GLU A 255 11.99 0.62 11.43
N ASP A 256 11.71 -0.69 11.49
CA ASP A 256 12.73 -1.74 11.39
C ASP A 256 13.29 -1.83 9.96
N GLU A 257 12.42 -1.71 8.96
CA GLU A 257 12.80 -1.65 7.53
C GLU A 257 13.60 -0.39 7.22
N ALA A 258 13.23 0.74 7.84
CA ALA A 258 13.94 2.00 7.71
C ALA A 258 15.35 1.92 8.31
N GLU A 259 15.49 1.32 9.49
CA GLU A 259 16.79 1.07 10.11
C GLU A 259 17.63 0.12 9.25
N ALA A 260 17.05 -0.98 8.74
CA ALA A 260 17.75 -1.89 7.83
C ALA A 260 18.25 -1.18 6.55
N LEU A 261 17.43 -0.30 5.97
CA LEU A 261 17.80 0.45 4.77
C LEU A 261 18.88 1.49 5.04
N THR A 262 18.82 2.18 6.17
CA THR A 262 19.57 3.44 6.39
C THR A 262 20.69 3.31 7.41
N GLY A 263 20.61 2.34 8.31
CA GLY A 263 21.42 2.23 9.52
C GLY A 263 21.01 3.17 10.66
N GLU A 264 19.88 3.88 10.52
CA GLU A 264 19.40 4.86 11.49
C GLU A 264 18.20 4.31 12.27
N SER A 265 18.30 4.24 13.60
CA SER A 265 17.22 3.71 14.45
C SER A 265 16.11 4.71 14.74
N ASP A 266 16.36 6.01 14.56
CA ASP A 266 15.32 7.04 14.71
C ASP A 266 14.53 7.14 13.38
N PRO A 267 13.20 6.87 13.38
CA PRO A 267 12.40 6.89 12.16
C PRO A 267 12.39 8.25 11.42
N LEU A 268 12.55 9.37 12.13
CA LEU A 268 12.63 10.70 11.53
C LEU A 268 13.94 10.86 10.75
N ILE A 269 15.06 10.42 11.33
CA ILE A 269 16.38 10.48 10.69
C ILE A 269 16.48 9.47 9.56
N ALA A 270 15.97 8.25 9.75
CA ALA A 270 15.87 7.26 8.68
C ALA A 270 15.05 7.78 7.50
N SER A 271 13.90 8.43 7.78
CA SER A 271 13.07 9.06 6.74
C SER A 271 13.81 10.21 6.04
N GLU A 272 14.53 11.05 6.78
CA GLU A 272 15.31 12.17 6.23
C GLU A 272 16.43 11.72 5.29
N LYS A 273 17.15 10.66 5.68
CA LYS A 273 18.23 10.05 4.90
C LYS A 273 17.69 9.36 3.66
N THR A 274 16.51 8.74 3.76
CA THR A 274 15.84 8.10 2.64
C THR A 274 15.47 9.09 1.51
N LEU A 275 15.29 10.38 1.83
CA LEU A 275 15.09 11.45 0.83
C LEU A 275 16.33 11.74 -0.03
N GLU A 276 17.46 11.10 0.22
CA GLU A 276 18.59 11.09 -0.73
C GLU A 276 18.26 10.29 -2.01
N TRP A 277 17.30 9.37 -1.94
CA TRP A 277 17.00 8.42 -3.03
C TRP A 277 15.58 8.56 -3.57
N VAL A 278 14.63 9.13 -2.81
CA VAL A 278 13.22 9.25 -3.23
C VAL A 278 12.65 10.65 -2.92
N ASP A 279 11.47 10.94 -3.45
CA ASP A 279 10.81 12.25 -3.30
C ASP A 279 9.83 12.33 -2.11
N LEU A 280 9.29 11.19 -1.68
CA LEU A 280 8.34 11.10 -0.57
C LEU A 280 8.49 9.78 0.19
N VAL A 281 8.44 9.87 1.51
CA VAL A 281 8.57 8.75 2.44
C VAL A 281 7.32 8.68 3.32
N LEU A 282 6.79 7.48 3.50
CA LEU A 282 5.83 7.12 4.55
C LEU A 282 6.48 6.09 5.47
N CYS A 283 6.81 6.47 6.69
CA CYS A 283 7.41 5.56 7.67
C CYS A 283 6.39 5.28 8.79
N THR A 284 5.83 4.08 8.85
CA THR A 284 5.09 3.65 10.03
C THR A 284 6.06 3.37 11.17
N ALA A 285 5.67 3.66 12.40
CA ALA A 285 6.51 3.56 13.59
C ALA A 285 5.74 2.91 14.76
N GLY A 286 4.93 1.90 14.46
CA GLY A 286 4.14 1.16 15.44
C GLY A 286 3.45 2.05 16.50
N PRO A 287 3.72 1.86 17.81
CA PRO A 287 3.15 2.68 18.90
C PRO A 287 3.54 4.15 18.88
N VAL A 288 4.63 4.53 18.19
CA VAL A 288 5.04 5.93 18.00
C VAL A 288 4.13 6.62 16.97
N GLY A 289 3.44 5.85 16.13
CA GLY A 289 2.51 6.33 15.12
C GLY A 289 3.11 6.23 13.73
N LEU A 290 3.19 7.35 13.00
CA LEU A 290 3.83 7.37 11.68
C LEU A 290 4.43 8.74 11.35
N TYR A 291 5.38 8.72 10.42
CA TYR A 291 6.06 9.88 9.87
C TYR A 291 5.83 9.97 8.37
N THR A 292 5.79 11.20 7.86
CA THR A 292 6.02 11.47 6.43
C THR A 292 7.15 12.46 6.27
N ALA A 293 7.96 12.26 5.24
CA ALA A 293 9.05 13.15 4.87
C ALA A 293 9.08 13.32 3.36
N GLY A 294 9.38 14.51 2.85
CA GLY A 294 9.44 14.75 1.41
C GLY A 294 9.87 16.17 1.08
N PHE A 295 9.65 16.57 -0.18
CA PHE A 295 9.99 17.90 -0.66
C PHE A 295 8.76 18.78 -0.92
N THR A 296 8.92 20.09 -0.80
CA THR A 296 8.00 21.10 -1.33
C THR A 296 8.82 22.24 -1.93
N GLU A 297 8.23 23.01 -2.83
CA GLU A 297 8.79 24.29 -3.27
C GLU A 297 8.79 25.31 -2.12
N ASP A 298 9.88 26.05 -1.92
CA ASP A 298 10.02 27.03 -0.85
C ASP A 298 8.96 28.14 -0.93
N GLU A 299 8.62 28.61 -2.15
CA GLU A 299 7.57 29.60 -2.39
C GLU A 299 6.17 29.07 -1.99
N ALA A 300 5.97 27.74 -2.08
CA ALA A 300 4.70 27.10 -1.78
C ALA A 300 4.58 26.59 -0.33
N LYS A 301 5.61 26.79 0.50
CA LYS A 301 5.64 26.26 1.87
C LYS A 301 4.55 26.88 2.72
N ARG A 302 3.99 26.08 3.62
CA ARG A 302 2.94 26.50 4.55
C ARG A 302 3.33 26.09 5.95
N GLU A 303 3.47 27.08 6.82
CA GLU A 303 3.77 26.87 8.23
C GLU A 303 2.62 26.17 8.95
N THR A 304 2.98 25.33 9.91
CA THR A 304 2.03 24.69 10.81
C THR A 304 1.43 25.70 11.78
N SER A 305 0.17 25.48 12.14
CA SER A 305 -0.46 26.15 13.28
C SER A 305 -0.47 25.28 14.54
N LEU A 306 0.09 24.06 14.46
CA LEU A 306 0.22 23.14 15.58
C LEU A 306 1.49 23.44 16.39
N PRO A 307 1.60 22.95 17.63
CA PRO A 307 2.84 23.05 18.40
C PRO A 307 4.04 22.49 17.62
N LEU A 308 5.17 23.18 17.69
CA LEU A 308 6.41 22.72 17.09
C LEU A 308 6.96 21.55 17.88
N LEU A 309 7.25 20.46 17.19
CA LEU A 309 7.68 19.22 17.80
C LEU A 309 9.21 19.19 17.98
N PRO A 310 9.72 18.75 19.14
CA PRO A 310 11.14 18.48 19.31
C PRO A 310 11.52 17.16 18.62
N GLY A 311 12.78 17.03 18.23
CA GLY A 311 13.35 15.82 17.66
C GLY A 311 14.81 16.06 17.26
N GLU A 312 15.47 15.04 16.72
CA GLU A 312 16.83 15.14 16.19
C GLU A 312 16.95 16.22 15.10
N ILE A 313 15.86 16.45 14.37
CA ILE A 313 15.66 17.64 13.54
C ILE A 313 14.80 18.63 14.34
N PRO A 314 15.35 19.78 14.78
CA PRO A 314 14.59 20.75 15.55
C PRO A 314 13.38 21.26 14.78
N GLU A 315 12.20 21.24 15.42
CA GLU A 315 10.95 21.77 14.87
C GLU A 315 10.61 21.18 13.48
N PHE A 316 10.87 19.89 13.29
CA PHE A 316 10.75 19.22 11.99
C PHE A 316 9.39 19.41 11.32
N ASN A 317 8.31 19.57 12.09
CA ASN A 317 6.95 19.77 11.60
C ASN A 317 6.63 21.22 11.20
N ARG A 318 7.58 22.16 11.29
CA ARG A 318 7.36 23.60 11.05
C ARG A 318 6.58 23.88 9.77
N TYR A 319 6.80 23.11 8.70
CA TYR A 319 6.15 23.28 7.41
C TYR A 319 5.21 22.13 7.02
N GLU A 320 4.72 21.32 7.97
CA GLU A 320 3.91 20.11 7.68
C GLU A 320 2.58 20.39 6.96
N PHE A 321 2.15 21.64 6.90
CA PHE A 321 1.00 22.06 6.09
C PHE A 321 1.37 22.23 4.61
N SER A 322 2.62 22.08 4.20
CA SER A 322 3.06 22.07 2.80
C SER A 322 2.64 20.78 2.08
N ARG A 323 2.69 20.75 0.74
CA ARG A 323 2.30 19.59 -0.06
C ARG A 323 3.53 18.95 -0.70
N PRO A 324 3.64 17.61 -0.67
CA PRO A 324 4.67 16.88 -1.40
C PRO A 324 4.77 17.28 -2.88
N MET A 325 6.00 17.42 -3.36
CA MET A 325 6.38 17.64 -4.76
C MET A 325 7.54 16.71 -5.13
N LEU A 326 7.68 16.42 -6.42
CA LEU A 326 8.90 15.83 -6.96
C LEU A 326 10.05 16.82 -6.77
N LYS A 327 11.19 16.36 -6.26
CA LYS A 327 12.38 17.21 -6.10
C LYS A 327 12.84 17.80 -7.43
N SER A 328 12.67 17.06 -8.54
CA SER A 328 13.01 17.53 -9.89
C SER A 328 12.11 18.67 -10.40
N GLU A 329 10.90 18.80 -9.86
CA GLU A 329 9.93 19.83 -10.24
C GLU A 329 10.01 21.07 -9.33
N CYS A 330 10.90 21.06 -8.33
CA CYS A 330 11.15 22.20 -7.47
C CYS A 330 12.32 23.06 -8.01
N GLN A 331 12.15 24.38 -7.97
CA GLN A 331 13.23 25.34 -8.17
C GLN A 331 14.09 25.47 -6.92
N ASN A 332 13.46 25.55 -5.74
CA ASN A 332 14.14 25.58 -4.45
C ASN A 332 13.50 24.55 -3.50
N PRO A 333 13.84 23.25 -3.64
CA PRO A 333 13.25 22.21 -2.81
C PRO A 333 13.67 22.36 -1.35
N ILE A 334 12.69 22.37 -0.46
CA ILE A 334 12.92 22.24 0.99
C ILE A 334 12.39 20.89 1.48
N LYS A 335 13.11 20.29 2.44
CA LYS A 335 12.63 19.08 3.13
C LYS A 335 11.53 19.47 4.12
N VAL A 336 10.47 18.68 4.15
CA VAL A 336 9.33 18.84 5.05
C VAL A 336 9.01 17.51 5.69
N TYR A 337 8.65 17.57 6.96
CA TYR A 337 8.37 16.41 7.79
C TYR A 337 7.04 16.59 8.50
N SER A 338 6.36 15.50 8.82
CA SER A 338 5.19 15.49 9.70
C SER A 338 5.15 14.19 10.47
N HIS A 339 4.60 14.26 11.68
CA HIS A 339 4.41 13.12 12.57
C HIS A 339 2.98 13.13 13.08
N ILE A 340 2.44 11.93 13.33
CA ILE A 340 1.21 11.78 14.07
C ILE A 340 1.27 10.55 14.97
N ALA A 341 0.80 10.71 16.21
CA ALA A 341 0.62 9.61 17.15
C ALA A 341 -0.56 8.71 16.76
N PRO A 342 -0.63 7.46 17.24
CA PRO A 342 -1.72 6.54 16.93
C PRO A 342 -3.10 7.13 17.24
N TYR A 343 -4.06 6.92 16.32
CA TYR A 343 -5.42 7.42 16.47
C TYR A 343 -6.07 6.91 17.77
N MET A 344 -6.65 7.81 18.56
CA MET A 344 -7.22 7.52 19.89
C MET A 344 -6.26 6.82 20.87
N GLY A 345 -4.94 7.02 20.72
CA GLY A 345 -3.93 6.33 21.53
C GLY A 345 -3.67 4.87 21.09
N GLY A 346 -4.21 4.46 19.95
CA GLY A 346 -4.14 3.09 19.44
C GLY A 346 -5.34 2.23 19.87
N PRO A 347 -5.55 1.06 19.24
CA PRO A 347 -6.63 0.17 19.62
C PRO A 347 -6.35 -0.53 20.96
N GLU A 348 -7.36 -0.66 21.82
CA GLU A 348 -7.26 -1.38 23.10
C GLU A 348 -6.78 -2.84 22.92
N ARG A 349 -7.13 -3.44 21.77
CA ARG A 349 -6.68 -4.77 21.38
C ARG A 349 -6.30 -4.76 19.91
N ILE A 350 -5.03 -5.05 19.63
CA ILE A 350 -4.55 -5.30 18.28
C ILE A 350 -5.02 -6.69 17.86
N LYS A 351 -5.82 -6.76 16.79
CA LYS A 351 -6.27 -8.05 16.23
C LYS A 351 -5.37 -8.53 15.12
N ASN A 352 -4.78 -7.61 14.37
CA ASN A 352 -3.81 -7.91 13.33
C ASN A 352 -2.84 -6.74 13.17
N THR A 353 -1.53 -6.99 13.25
CA THR A 353 -0.50 -6.01 12.88
C THR A 353 -0.18 -6.04 11.38
N ASN A 354 -0.45 -7.17 10.72
CA ASN A 354 -0.16 -7.37 9.31
C ASN A 354 -1.11 -6.50 8.46
N GLY A 355 -0.54 -5.73 7.55
CA GLY A 355 -1.28 -4.88 6.61
C GLY A 355 -1.68 -3.50 7.16
N ALA A 356 -1.34 -3.14 8.40
CA ALA A 356 -1.58 -1.78 8.91
C ALA A 356 -0.79 -0.72 8.12
N GLY A 357 0.45 -1.04 7.74
CA GLY A 357 1.27 -0.24 6.82
C GLY A 357 0.69 -0.20 5.40
N ASP A 358 0.23 -1.34 4.87
CA ASP A 358 -0.44 -1.41 3.56
C ASP A 358 -1.71 -0.53 3.51
N GLY A 359 -2.46 -0.50 4.61
CA GLY A 359 -3.59 0.40 4.81
C GLY A 359 -3.16 1.88 4.80
N ALA A 360 -2.09 2.23 5.53
CA ALA A 360 -1.52 3.57 5.54
C ALA A 360 -1.13 4.03 4.13
N LEU A 361 -0.49 3.14 3.37
CA LEU A 361 -0.08 3.36 1.99
C LEU A 361 -1.29 3.54 1.07
N SER A 362 -2.35 2.75 1.26
CA SER A 362 -3.59 2.89 0.49
C SER A 362 -4.22 4.28 0.62
N ALA A 363 -4.14 4.88 1.81
CA ALA A 363 -4.61 6.24 2.07
C ALA A 363 -3.75 7.29 1.34
N LEU A 364 -2.42 7.12 1.34
CA LEU A 364 -1.51 7.99 0.57
C LEU A 364 -1.78 7.88 -0.93
N LEU A 365 -1.95 6.66 -1.47
CA LEU A 365 -2.28 6.43 -2.88
C LEU A 365 -3.62 7.04 -3.28
N HIS A 366 -4.61 7.01 -2.37
CA HIS A 366 -5.88 7.72 -2.58
C HIS A 366 -5.64 9.24 -2.74
N ASP A 367 -4.82 9.85 -1.89
CA ASP A 367 -4.54 11.28 -1.97
C ASP A 367 -3.73 11.68 -3.23
N MET A 368 -2.75 10.85 -3.63
CA MET A 368 -2.02 11.00 -4.90
C MET A 368 -2.97 10.91 -6.10
N SER A 369 -3.84 9.90 -6.12
CA SER A 369 -4.78 9.71 -7.21
C SER A 369 -5.85 10.81 -7.26
N ALA A 370 -6.28 11.32 -6.11
CA ALA A 370 -7.18 12.45 -6.00
C ALA A 370 -6.57 13.73 -6.59
N ASN A 371 -5.25 13.93 -6.46
CA ASN A 371 -4.56 15.05 -7.07
C ASN A 371 -4.64 15.02 -8.60
N ARG A 372 -4.27 13.88 -9.21
CA ARG A 372 -4.35 13.69 -10.66
C ARG A 372 -5.78 13.80 -11.17
N TYR A 373 -6.71 13.12 -10.50
CA TYR A 373 -8.14 13.19 -10.83
C TYR A 373 -8.67 14.64 -10.80
N HIS A 374 -8.33 15.40 -9.75
CA HIS A 374 -8.75 16.78 -9.63
C HIS A 374 -8.05 17.69 -10.66
N LYS A 375 -6.80 17.43 -11.04
CA LYS A 375 -6.07 18.16 -12.09
C LYS A 375 -6.69 17.97 -13.46
N GLU A 376 -7.08 16.74 -13.80
CA GLU A 376 -7.71 16.44 -15.09
C GLU A 376 -9.12 17.03 -15.22
N ASN A 377 -9.88 17.08 -14.13
CA ASN A 377 -11.28 17.54 -14.15
C ASN A 377 -11.44 19.04 -13.80
N VAL A 378 -10.52 19.61 -13.03
CA VAL A 378 -10.55 21.02 -12.60
C VAL A 378 -9.16 21.68 -12.75
N PRO A 379 -8.59 21.73 -13.99
CA PRO A 379 -7.19 22.13 -14.21
C PRO A 379 -6.88 23.59 -13.83
N LYS A 380 -7.91 24.47 -13.79
CA LYS A 380 -7.74 25.89 -13.45
C LYS A 380 -7.86 26.19 -11.95
N SER A 381 -7.96 25.16 -11.11
CA SER A 381 -8.00 25.35 -9.66
C SER A 381 -6.67 25.88 -9.13
N SER A 382 -6.72 26.74 -8.11
CA SER A 382 -5.54 27.16 -7.33
C SER A 382 -4.76 25.96 -6.75
N LYS A 383 -5.39 24.79 -6.62
CA LYS A 383 -4.74 23.54 -6.22
C LYS A 383 -3.61 23.09 -7.15
N HIS A 384 -3.55 23.60 -8.37
CA HIS A 384 -2.59 23.17 -9.40
C HIS A 384 -1.67 24.30 -9.87
N GLN A 385 -1.45 25.30 -9.00
CA GLN A 385 -0.46 26.36 -9.25
C GLN A 385 0.97 25.82 -9.31
N PHE A 386 1.25 24.75 -8.56
CA PHE A 386 2.49 23.96 -8.62
C PHE A 386 2.15 22.51 -8.90
N ASP A 387 3.13 21.77 -9.42
CA ASP A 387 3.01 20.34 -9.73
C ASP A 387 3.27 19.47 -8.49
N PHE A 388 2.27 19.45 -7.61
CA PHE A 388 2.28 18.62 -6.41
C PHE A 388 2.08 17.13 -6.74
N LEU A 389 2.70 16.26 -5.93
CA LEU A 389 2.49 14.81 -5.94
C LEU A 389 1.14 14.43 -5.32
N THR A 390 0.71 15.17 -4.30
CA THR A 390 -0.46 14.85 -3.48
C THR A 390 -1.46 16.01 -3.47
N TYR A 391 -2.72 15.69 -3.18
CA TYR A 391 -3.79 16.69 -3.12
C TYR A 391 -3.75 17.48 -1.79
N SER A 392 -3.24 16.82 -0.75
CA SER A 392 -3.23 17.24 0.64
C SER A 392 -1.82 17.44 1.16
N SER A 393 -1.71 18.15 2.29
CA SER A 393 -0.43 18.38 2.95
C SER A 393 0.12 17.15 3.65
N PHE A 394 1.40 17.16 4.00
CA PHE A 394 2.04 16.10 4.80
C PHE A 394 1.21 15.74 6.05
N SER A 395 0.84 16.74 6.87
CA SER A 395 0.02 16.52 8.07
C SER A 395 -1.36 15.90 7.79
N GLN A 396 -2.01 16.27 6.68
CA GLN A 396 -3.33 15.74 6.32
C GLN A 396 -3.24 14.30 5.78
N ILE A 397 -2.14 13.98 5.09
CA ILE A 397 -1.83 12.60 4.69
C ILE A 397 -1.58 11.76 5.94
N CYS A 398 -0.76 12.25 6.88
CA CYS A 398 -0.50 11.56 8.15
C CYS A 398 -1.79 11.24 8.90
N LEU A 399 -2.68 12.24 9.07
CA LEU A 399 -4.00 12.06 9.70
C LEU A 399 -4.81 10.96 9.03
N TYR A 400 -4.88 10.97 7.69
CA TYR A 400 -5.67 10.00 6.95
C TYR A 400 -5.06 8.60 7.01
N SER A 401 -3.76 8.46 6.75
CA SER A 401 -3.03 7.18 6.84
C SER A 401 -3.14 6.57 8.23
N ASN A 402 -2.99 7.37 9.30
CA ASN A 402 -3.09 6.90 10.68
C ASN A 402 -4.48 6.36 11.02
N ARG A 403 -5.54 7.07 10.59
CA ARG A 403 -6.92 6.61 10.79
C ARG A 403 -7.18 5.29 10.07
N VAL A 404 -6.67 5.13 8.85
CA VAL A 404 -6.81 3.89 8.08
C VAL A 404 -6.04 2.74 8.71
N SER A 405 -4.80 2.96 9.16
CA SER A 405 -4.03 1.96 9.90
C SER A 405 -4.77 1.48 11.15
N TYR A 406 -5.39 2.39 11.91
CA TYR A 406 -6.21 2.03 13.06
C TYR A 406 -7.36 1.08 12.69
N GLU A 407 -8.09 1.37 11.60
CA GLU A 407 -9.19 0.50 11.16
C GLU A 407 -8.68 -0.91 10.80
N VAL A 408 -7.53 -1.01 10.15
CA VAL A 408 -6.92 -2.32 9.84
C VAL A 408 -6.51 -3.05 11.12
N LEU A 409 -5.86 -2.37 12.07
CA LEU A 409 -5.43 -2.96 13.35
C LEU A 409 -6.62 -3.48 14.20
N ALA A 410 -7.79 -2.86 14.05
CA ALA A 410 -9.01 -3.19 14.80
C ALA A 410 -9.78 -4.42 14.25
N GLN A 411 -9.37 -4.97 13.10
CA GLN A 411 -9.96 -6.14 12.45
C GLN A 411 -8.96 -7.28 12.22
N HIS A 412 -9.45 -8.47 11.87
CA HIS A 412 -8.59 -9.63 11.63
C HIS A 412 -7.98 -9.63 10.22
N SER A 413 -8.71 -9.16 9.22
CA SER A 413 -8.25 -9.16 7.83
C SER A 413 -7.36 -7.94 7.53
N PRO A 414 -6.29 -8.06 6.74
CA PRO A 414 -5.55 -6.90 6.23
C PRO A 414 -6.35 -6.09 5.18
N ARG A 415 -7.47 -6.64 4.68
CA ARG A 415 -8.35 -6.02 3.69
C ARG A 415 -9.57 -5.38 4.34
N LEU A 416 -9.76 -4.09 4.14
CA LEU A 416 -10.93 -3.34 4.58
C LEU A 416 -12.19 -3.85 3.87
N SER A 417 -13.26 -4.03 4.63
CA SER A 417 -14.58 -4.40 4.09
C SER A 417 -15.45 -3.19 3.73
N ARG A 418 -15.13 -2.03 4.29
CA ARG A 418 -15.86 -0.76 4.12
C ARG A 418 -14.89 0.42 4.17
N GLY A 419 -15.27 1.53 3.53
CA GLY A 419 -14.55 2.80 3.67
C GLY A 419 -14.77 3.42 5.05
N LEU A 420 -14.09 4.54 5.31
CA LEU A 420 -14.27 5.31 6.54
C LEU A 420 -15.72 5.86 6.61
N PRO A 421 -16.37 5.84 7.80
CA PRO A 421 -17.78 6.24 7.96
C PRO A 421 -17.98 7.74 7.68
N GLU A 422 -18.89 8.11 6.77
CA GLU A 422 -19.02 9.50 6.23
C GLU A 422 -19.35 10.60 7.25
N ARG A 423 -19.72 10.23 8.49
CA ARG A 423 -20.07 11.13 9.57
C ARG A 423 -19.52 10.57 10.88
N GLU A 424 -18.28 10.92 11.20
CA GLU A 424 -17.76 10.86 12.57
C GLU A 424 -18.03 12.25 13.19
N ASP A 425 -18.62 12.29 14.39
CA ASP A 425 -18.61 13.50 15.22
C ASP A 425 -17.16 14.00 15.26
N SER A 426 -16.99 15.29 15.00
CA SER A 426 -15.93 15.81 14.14
C SER A 426 -14.51 15.29 14.46
N LEU A 427 -13.71 15.08 13.41
CA LEU A 427 -12.25 14.89 13.52
C LEU A 427 -11.52 16.02 14.27
N GLU A 428 -12.22 17.13 14.58
CA GLU A 428 -11.77 18.14 15.53
C GLU A 428 -12.23 17.82 16.97
N GLU A 429 -13.48 17.45 17.23
CA GLU A 429 -13.97 17.10 18.57
C GLU A 429 -13.28 15.85 19.14
N ALA A 430 -13.11 14.77 18.36
CA ALA A 430 -12.47 13.55 18.86
C ALA A 430 -10.96 13.73 19.17
N TYR A 431 -10.30 14.71 18.56
CA TYR A 431 -8.87 14.98 18.76
C TYR A 431 -8.61 16.04 19.85
N TRP A 432 -9.62 16.86 20.19
CA TRP A 432 -9.51 17.95 21.17
C TRP A 432 -10.35 17.76 22.45
N GLU A 433 -11.20 16.72 22.54
CA GLU A 433 -11.97 16.41 23.77
C GLU A 433 -11.27 15.43 24.74
N ARG A 434 -9.95 15.21 24.64
CA ARG A 434 -9.19 14.52 25.70
C ARG A 434 -7.89 15.20 26.05
#